data_AF-C6HBH3-F1
#
_entry.id   AF-C6HBH3-F1
#
_cell.length_a   1.000
_cell.length_b   1.000
_cell.length_c   1.000
_cell.angle_alpha   90.00
_cell.angle_beta   90.00
_cell.angle_gamma   90.00
#
_symmetry.space_group_name_H-M   'P 1'
#
loop_
_entity.id
_entity.type
_entity.pdbx_description
1 polymer ?
#
loop_
_entity_poly.entity_id
_entity_poly.type
_entity_poly.pdbx_seq_one_letter_code
_entity_poly.pdbx_strand_id
1 'polypeptide(L)'
;MAEHVGVRHLASFFSQVHDMLNDDGVFFLQIAGLRKAWQYEDLIWGLFMNKYIFPGADASTPLGFVIDRLEGAGFEIKGVDTVGVHYSATLWRWYRNWIANKEKVEAKYGKRWYRIWEFFLAYSVIISRQGSATCWQIVAVKNINSTHRIEGVPSQFGLAGAREASMKNVGNGSVPSAHIPTIG
;
A
#
# COMPACT_ATOMS: atom_id res chain seq x y z
N MET A 1 2.60 -10.38 2.92
CA MET A 1 2.06 -11.08 4.10
C MET A 1 0.55 -11.04 4.04
N ALA A 2 -0.06 -9.85 4.16
CA ALA A 2 -1.50 -9.68 4.12
C ALA A 2 -2.12 -10.14 2.78
N GLU A 3 -1.39 -10.00 1.67
CA GLU A 3 -1.78 -10.47 0.34
C GLU A 3 -2.00 -12.00 0.28
N HIS A 4 -1.37 -12.75 1.19
CA HIS A 4 -1.44 -14.21 1.27
C HIS A 4 -2.38 -14.71 2.37
N VAL A 5 -2.96 -13.83 3.19
CA VAL A 5 -3.93 -14.21 4.25
C VAL A 5 -5.21 -14.76 3.62
N GLY A 6 -5.57 -14.21 2.47
CA GLY A 6 -6.76 -14.57 1.74
C GLY A 6 -7.96 -13.69 2.10
N VAL A 7 -8.79 -13.33 1.12
CA VAL A 7 -9.92 -12.40 1.28
C VAL A 7 -10.88 -12.85 2.39
N ARG A 8 -11.09 -14.16 2.52
CA ARG A 8 -11.99 -14.75 3.53
C ARG A 8 -11.47 -14.63 4.96
N HIS A 9 -10.16 -14.58 5.14
CA HIS A 9 -9.54 -14.58 6.47
C HIS A 9 -9.02 -13.21 6.89
N LEU A 10 -9.04 -12.23 5.99
CA LEU A 10 -8.50 -10.89 6.23
C LEU A 10 -9.14 -10.20 7.45
N ALA A 11 -10.46 -10.35 7.64
CA ALA A 11 -11.16 -9.82 8.80
C ALA A 11 -10.67 -10.45 10.12
N SER A 12 -10.59 -11.78 10.18
CA SER A 12 -10.10 -12.49 11.36
C SER A 12 -8.65 -12.17 11.67
N PHE A 13 -7.82 -12.02 10.64
CA PHE A 13 -6.45 -11.57 10.79
C PHE A 13 -6.38 -10.19 11.47
N PHE A 14 -7.15 -9.20 10.99
CA PHE A 14 -7.16 -7.88 11.62
C PHE A 14 -7.71 -7.90 13.04
N SER A 15 -8.75 -8.69 13.35
CA SER A 15 -9.22 -8.86 14.74
C SER A 15 -8.12 -9.43 15.65
N GLN A 16 -7.37 -10.44 15.19
CA GLN A 16 -6.24 -10.98 15.96
C GLN A 16 -5.15 -9.93 16.19
N VAL A 17 -4.81 -9.13 15.18
CA VAL A 17 -3.85 -8.02 15.35
C VAL A 17 -4.38 -7.01 16.37
N HIS A 18 -5.66 -6.66 16.30
CA HIS A 18 -6.30 -5.76 17.25
C HIS A 18 -6.18 -6.27 18.69
N ASP A 19 -6.46 -7.56 18.92
CA ASP A 19 -6.44 -8.16 20.26
C ASP A 19 -5.01 -8.29 20.83
N MET A 20 -4.00 -8.46 19.98
CA MET A 20 -2.59 -8.53 20.39
C MET A 20 -1.96 -7.15 20.63
N LEU A 21 -2.56 -6.07 20.11
CA LEU A 21 -2.04 -4.72 20.23
C LEU A 21 -2.41 -4.13 21.60
N ASN A 22 -1.52 -3.35 22.21
CA ASN A 22 -1.88 -2.54 23.38
C ASN A 22 -2.88 -1.44 22.99
N ASP A 23 -3.57 -0.88 23.98
CA ASP A 23 -4.59 0.17 23.76
C ASP A 23 -4.02 1.47 23.18
N ASP A 24 -2.76 1.78 23.48
CA ASP A 24 -1.97 2.88 22.93
C ASP A 24 -1.11 2.47 21.71
N GLY A 25 -1.23 1.22 21.25
CA GLY A 25 -0.41 0.68 20.19
C GLY A 25 -0.75 1.23 18.80
N VAL A 26 0.25 1.24 17.92
CA VAL A 26 0.13 1.64 16.53
C VAL A 26 0.31 0.42 15.63
N PHE A 27 -0.62 0.21 14.71
CA PHE A 27 -0.52 -0.80 13.67
C PHE A 27 -0.09 -0.16 12.34
N PHE A 28 1.01 -0.65 11.78
CA PHE A 28 1.47 -0.29 10.44
C PHE A 28 1.30 -1.47 9.49
N LEU A 29 0.49 -1.28 8.46
CA LEU A 29 0.21 -2.29 7.43
C LEU A 29 0.71 -1.81 6.07
N GLN A 30 1.63 -2.57 5.47
CA GLN A 30 1.93 -2.42 4.05
C GLN A 30 1.24 -3.54 3.25
N ILE A 31 0.49 -3.16 2.22
CA ILE A 31 -0.26 -4.11 1.38
C ILE A 31 -0.31 -3.65 -0.07
N ALA A 32 -0.05 -4.57 -0.99
CA ALA A 32 -0.29 -4.37 -2.41
C ALA A 32 -1.74 -4.68 -2.79
N GLY A 33 -2.29 -3.95 -3.76
CA GLY A 33 -3.63 -4.23 -4.25
C GLY A 33 -3.92 -3.66 -5.63
N LEU A 34 -5.00 -4.15 -6.22
CA LEU A 34 -5.48 -3.73 -7.54
C LEU A 34 -6.48 -2.58 -7.41
N ARG A 35 -6.53 -1.70 -8.41
CA ARG A 35 -7.54 -0.62 -8.44
C ARG A 35 -8.97 -1.17 -8.46
N LYS A 36 -9.91 -0.41 -7.87
CA LYS A 36 -11.33 -0.80 -7.81
C LYS A 36 -12.02 -0.78 -9.18
N ALA A 37 -11.79 0.28 -9.95
CA ALA A 37 -12.30 0.41 -11.30
C ALA A 37 -11.42 -0.41 -12.25
N TRP A 38 -11.71 -1.71 -12.32
CA TRP A 38 -10.91 -2.66 -13.08
C TRP A 38 -11.04 -2.46 -14.60
N GLN A 39 -9.98 -2.78 -15.31
CA GLN A 39 -9.94 -2.94 -16.76
C GLN A 39 -9.54 -4.37 -17.12
N TYR A 40 -9.79 -4.78 -18.37
CA TYR A 40 -9.47 -6.13 -18.83
C TYR A 40 -8.01 -6.55 -18.58
N GLU A 41 -7.07 -5.61 -18.73
CA GLU A 41 -5.65 -5.84 -18.41
C GLU A 41 -5.41 -6.27 -16.96
N ASP A 42 -6.15 -5.71 -16.00
CA ASP A 42 -5.99 -6.00 -14.57
C ASP A 42 -6.46 -7.42 -14.24
N LEU A 43 -7.53 -7.88 -14.91
CA LEU A 43 -8.03 -9.25 -14.79
C LEU A 43 -7.00 -10.24 -15.32
N ILE A 44 -6.45 -9.98 -16.51
CA ILE A 44 -5.40 -10.83 -17.09
C ILE A 44 -4.18 -10.88 -16.19
N TRP A 45 -3.78 -9.74 -15.63
CA TRP A 45 -2.70 -9.66 -14.67
C TRP A 45 -2.98 -10.51 -13.42
N GLY A 46 -4.15 -10.37 -12.81
CA GLY A 46 -4.55 -11.17 -11.63
C GLY A 46 -4.53 -12.67 -11.92
N LEU A 47 -5.01 -13.10 -13.08
CA LEU A 47 -4.98 -14.50 -13.50
C LEU A 47 -3.55 -15.01 -13.73
N PHE A 48 -2.68 -14.21 -14.34
CA PHE A 48 -1.26 -14.54 -14.50
C PHE A 48 -0.58 -14.71 -13.14
N MET A 49 -0.81 -13.77 -12.22
CA MET A 49 -0.25 -13.81 -10.87
C MET A 49 -0.68 -15.06 -10.12
N ASN A 50 -1.99 -15.37 -10.11
CA ASN A 50 -2.51 -16.56 -9.44
C ASN A 50 -1.99 -17.86 -10.06
N LYS A 51 -1.78 -17.92 -11.38
CA LYS A 51 -1.33 -19.15 -12.04
C LYS A 51 0.16 -19.42 -11.88
N TYR A 52 1.00 -18.38 -11.93
CA TYR A 52 2.45 -18.56 -12.10
C TYR A 52 3.32 -18.00 -10.99
N ILE A 53 2.87 -16.98 -10.25
CA ILE A 53 3.74 -16.24 -9.32
C ILE A 53 3.28 -16.43 -7.87
N PHE A 54 2.03 -16.11 -7.56
CA PHE A 54 1.46 -16.18 -6.21
C PHE A 54 0.11 -16.92 -6.19
N PRO A 55 0.11 -18.26 -6.32
CA PRO A 55 -1.11 -19.04 -6.21
C PRO A 55 -1.81 -18.82 -4.87
N GLY A 56 -3.09 -18.46 -4.91
CA GLY A 56 -3.91 -18.24 -3.70
C GLY A 56 -3.72 -16.90 -2.98
N ALA A 57 -2.90 -15.99 -3.50
CA ALA A 57 -2.73 -14.65 -2.94
C ALA A 57 -3.84 -13.68 -3.39
N ASP A 58 -5.09 -13.98 -3.02
CA ASP A 58 -6.27 -13.26 -3.49
C ASP A 58 -6.57 -11.97 -2.69
N ALA A 59 -5.88 -11.72 -1.58
CA ALA A 59 -6.10 -10.55 -0.72
C ALA A 59 -5.50 -9.24 -1.27
N SER A 60 -5.03 -9.24 -2.53
CA SER A 60 -4.60 -8.03 -3.26
C SER A 60 -5.81 -7.20 -3.73
N THR A 61 -6.66 -6.81 -2.78
CA THR A 61 -7.95 -6.14 -3.02
C THR A 61 -7.82 -4.62 -3.16
N PRO A 62 -8.84 -3.92 -3.69
CA PRO A 62 -8.85 -2.47 -3.67
C PRO A 62 -8.79 -1.87 -2.25
N LEU A 63 -8.18 -0.69 -2.13
CA LEU A 63 -7.99 0.01 -0.84
C LEU A 63 -9.25 0.05 0.02
N GLY A 64 -10.40 0.42 -0.58
CA GLY A 64 -11.65 0.52 0.16
C GLY A 64 -12.09 -0.78 0.84
N PHE A 65 -11.77 -1.95 0.26
CA PHE A 65 -12.04 -3.23 0.92
C PHE A 65 -11.13 -3.43 2.14
N VAL A 66 -9.84 -3.10 2.02
CA VAL A 66 -8.89 -3.23 3.13
C VAL A 66 -9.28 -2.32 4.30
N ILE A 67 -9.66 -1.08 4.00
CA ILE A 67 -10.11 -0.10 5.00
C ILE A 67 -11.39 -0.58 5.69
N ASP A 68 -12.39 -1.05 4.93
CA ASP A 68 -13.63 -1.62 5.49
C ASP A 68 -13.35 -2.78 6.45
N ARG A 69 -12.38 -3.64 6.14
CA ARG A 69 -11.98 -4.74 7.04
C ARG A 69 -11.20 -4.29 8.26
N LEU A 70 -10.37 -3.26 8.16
CA LEU A 70 -9.68 -2.67 9.31
C LEU A 70 -10.66 -1.99 10.26
N GLU A 71 -11.55 -1.15 9.73
CA GLU A 71 -12.58 -0.46 10.51
C GLU A 71 -13.54 -1.45 11.15
N GLY A 72 -13.97 -2.49 10.41
CA GLY A 72 -14.77 -3.57 10.95
C GLY A 72 -14.09 -4.40 12.04
N ALA A 73 -12.76 -4.39 12.12
CA ALA A 73 -11.99 -5.00 13.20
C ALA A 73 -11.76 -4.07 14.40
N GLY A 74 -12.30 -2.85 14.39
CA GLY A 74 -12.21 -1.90 15.50
C GLY A 74 -11.03 -0.92 15.39
N PHE A 75 -10.39 -0.79 14.22
CA PHE A 75 -9.33 0.19 14.02
C PHE A 75 -9.85 1.57 13.56
N GLU A 76 -9.15 2.63 13.96
CA GLU A 76 -9.25 3.99 13.41
C GLU A 76 -8.05 4.23 12.48
N ILE A 77 -8.30 4.62 11.24
CA ILE A 77 -7.25 4.91 10.26
C ILE A 77 -6.64 6.29 10.53
N LYS A 78 -5.32 6.36 10.67
CA LYS A 78 -4.57 7.61 10.89
C LYS A 78 -3.96 8.17 9.61
N GLY A 79 -3.62 7.31 8.65
CA GLY A 79 -3.02 7.74 7.40
C GLY A 79 -2.91 6.61 6.40
N VAL A 80 -2.90 6.98 5.12
CA VAL A 80 -2.67 6.07 4.00
C VAL A 80 -1.72 6.75 3.02
N ASP A 81 -0.52 6.20 2.88
CA ASP A 81 0.45 6.63 1.89
C ASP A 81 0.45 5.66 0.71
N THR A 82 0.32 6.20 -0.50
CA THR A 82 0.41 5.40 -1.73
C THR A 82 1.85 5.39 -2.23
N VAL A 83 2.51 4.24 -2.17
CA VAL A 83 3.93 4.08 -2.49
C VAL A 83 4.20 3.31 -3.81
N GLY A 84 3.19 3.22 -4.69
CA GLY A 84 3.29 2.49 -5.97
C GLY A 84 4.49 2.88 -6.85
N VAL A 85 4.84 4.17 -6.91
CA VAL A 85 6.02 4.63 -7.69
C VAL A 85 7.34 4.15 -7.07
N HIS A 86 7.45 4.12 -5.74
CA HIS A 86 8.61 3.55 -5.05
C HIS A 86 8.69 2.04 -5.29
N TYR A 87 7.54 1.37 -5.30
CA TYR A 87 7.42 -0.05 -5.61
C TYR A 87 7.89 -0.34 -7.06
N SER A 88 7.46 0.48 -8.02
CA SER A 88 7.93 0.43 -9.42
C SER A 88 9.45 0.60 -9.53
N ALA A 89 10.03 1.55 -8.81
CA ALA A 89 11.48 1.76 -8.80
C ALA A 89 12.25 0.56 -8.23
N THR A 90 11.70 -0.10 -7.21
CA THR A 90 12.26 -1.32 -6.65
C THR A 90 12.22 -2.47 -7.66
N LEU A 91 11.06 -2.71 -8.26
CA LEU A 91 10.87 -3.73 -9.29
C LEU A 91 11.76 -3.49 -10.50
N TRP A 92 12.03 -2.23 -10.86
CA TRP A 92 12.92 -1.90 -11.96
C TRP A 92 14.36 -2.34 -11.68
N ARG A 93 14.83 -2.11 -10.45
CA ARG A 93 16.15 -2.60 -10.02
C ARG A 93 16.21 -4.13 -10.05
N TRP A 94 15.15 -4.80 -9.59
CA TRP A 94 15.07 -6.27 -9.64
C TRP A 94 15.05 -6.80 -11.07
N TYR A 95 14.28 -6.17 -11.96
CA TYR A 95 14.23 -6.52 -13.38
C TYR A 95 15.60 -6.39 -14.05
N ARG A 96 16.31 -5.28 -13.82
CA ARG A 96 17.68 -5.11 -14.35
C ARG A 96 18.63 -6.18 -13.84
N ASN A 97 18.56 -6.52 -12.55
CA ASN A 97 19.37 -7.57 -11.97
C ASN A 97 19.03 -8.95 -12.56
N TRP A 98 17.75 -9.23 -12.83
CA TRP A 98 17.29 -10.47 -13.44
C TRP A 98 17.87 -10.65 -14.84
N ILE A 99 17.75 -9.63 -15.70
CA ILE A 99 18.29 -9.66 -17.06
C ILE A 99 19.80 -9.80 -17.07
N ALA A 100 20.50 -9.04 -16.22
CA ALA A 100 21.96 -9.08 -16.15
C ALA A 100 22.52 -10.46 -15.73
N ASN A 101 21.69 -11.30 -15.11
CA ASN A 101 22.07 -12.64 -14.67
C ASN A 101 21.39 -13.76 -15.46
N LYS A 102 20.88 -13.48 -16.67
CA LYS A 102 20.13 -14.42 -17.51
C LYS A 102 20.77 -15.81 -17.59
N GLU A 103 22.04 -15.90 -17.97
CA GLU A 103 22.72 -17.19 -18.17
C GLU A 103 22.72 -18.05 -16.90
N LYS A 104 23.01 -17.44 -15.74
CA LYS A 104 23.02 -18.12 -14.44
C LYS A 104 21.63 -18.60 -14.04
N VAL A 105 20.61 -17.78 -14.28
CA VAL A 105 19.22 -18.11 -13.95
C VAL A 105 18.66 -19.18 -14.87
N GLU A 106 18.90 -19.08 -16.18
CA GLU A 106 18.51 -20.09 -17.16
C GLU A 106 19.19 -21.44 -16.88
N ALA A 107 20.47 -21.45 -16.51
CA ALA A 107 21.19 -22.68 -16.16
C ALA A 107 20.59 -23.36 -14.92
N LYS A 108 20.10 -22.59 -13.94
CA LYS A 108 19.56 -23.13 -12.68
C LYS A 108 18.07 -23.49 -12.74
N TYR A 109 17.26 -22.70 -13.43
CA TYR A 109 15.79 -22.81 -13.39
C TYR A 109 15.16 -23.09 -14.77
N GLY A 110 15.94 -23.03 -15.84
CA GLY A 110 15.49 -23.25 -17.21
C GLY A 110 14.85 -22.01 -17.86
N LYS A 111 14.81 -22.03 -19.20
CA LYS A 111 14.30 -20.92 -20.04
C LYS A 111 12.84 -20.57 -19.78
N ARG A 112 12.00 -21.56 -19.48
CA ARG A 112 10.57 -21.34 -19.21
C ARG A 112 10.37 -20.44 -17.99
N TRP A 113 11.00 -20.78 -16.87
CA TRP A 113 10.87 -20.00 -15.64
C TRP A 113 11.54 -18.63 -15.76
N TYR A 114 12.68 -18.55 -16.45
CA TYR A 114 13.32 -17.27 -16.76
C TYR A 114 12.34 -16.30 -17.45
N ARG A 115 11.64 -16.74 -18.50
CA ARG A 115 10.71 -15.89 -19.27
C ARG A 115 9.46 -15.49 -18.48
N ILE A 116 8.93 -16.40 -17.65
CA ILE A 116 7.78 -16.10 -16.79
C ILE A 116 8.13 -14.97 -15.81
N TRP A 117 9.29 -15.07 -15.16
CA TRP A 117 9.74 -14.06 -14.20
C TRP A 117 10.20 -12.76 -14.87
N GLU A 118 10.79 -12.84 -16.05
CA GLU A 118 11.13 -11.66 -16.87
C GLU A 118 9.86 -10.86 -17.19
N PHE A 119 8.79 -11.54 -17.64
CA PHE A 119 7.50 -10.90 -17.87
C PHE A 119 6.89 -10.34 -16.59
N PHE A 120 6.86 -11.13 -15.52
CA PHE A 120 6.35 -10.71 -14.21
C PHE A 120 7.02 -9.41 -13.74
N LEU A 121 8.36 -9.36 -13.74
CA LEU A 121 9.11 -8.19 -13.28
C LEU A 121 8.89 -6.98 -14.18
N ALA A 122 8.98 -7.17 -15.51
CA ALA A 122 8.77 -6.08 -16.47
C ALA A 122 7.38 -5.45 -16.33
N TYR A 123 6.34 -6.28 -16.28
CA TYR A 123 4.97 -5.80 -16.20
C TYR A 123 4.66 -5.20 -14.83
N SER A 124 5.21 -5.78 -13.75
CA SER A 124 5.09 -5.22 -12.39
C SER A 124 5.63 -3.78 -12.30
N VAL A 125 6.74 -3.47 -12.99
CA VAL A 125 7.28 -2.09 -13.06
C VAL A 125 6.25 -1.12 -13.62
N ILE A 126 5.58 -1.52 -14.70
CA ILE A 126 4.62 -0.67 -15.44
C ILE A 126 3.36 -0.46 -14.60
N ILE A 127 2.71 -1.54 -14.18
CA ILE A 127 1.42 -1.47 -13.48
C ILE A 127 1.52 -0.71 -12.15
N SER A 128 2.64 -0.86 -11.44
CA SER A 128 2.90 -0.16 -10.17
C SER A 128 3.06 1.34 -10.36
N ARG A 129 3.54 1.77 -11.54
CA ARG A 129 3.76 3.18 -11.87
C ARG A 129 2.51 3.86 -12.41
N GLN A 130 1.69 3.15 -13.18
CA GLN A 130 0.48 3.70 -13.79
C GLN A 130 -0.76 3.59 -12.88
N GLY A 131 -0.68 2.86 -11.77
CA GLY A 131 -1.75 2.76 -10.77
C GLY A 131 -2.78 1.65 -11.03
N SER A 132 -2.49 0.70 -11.93
CA SER A 132 -3.32 -0.51 -12.11
C SER A 132 -3.20 -1.43 -10.89
N ALA A 133 -1.97 -1.62 -10.42
CA ALA A 133 -1.67 -2.18 -9.10
C ALA A 133 -0.87 -1.12 -8.33
N THR A 134 -1.01 -1.08 -7.02
CA THR A 134 -0.22 -0.17 -6.19
C THR A 134 0.07 -0.82 -4.84
N CYS A 135 0.84 -0.13 -4.01
CA CYS A 135 1.12 -0.53 -2.65
C CYS A 135 0.78 0.63 -1.73
N TRP A 136 0.08 0.32 -0.64
CA TRP A 136 -0.30 1.27 0.39
C TRP A 136 0.42 0.97 1.68
N GLN A 137 0.78 2.03 2.39
CA GLN A 137 1.23 2.00 3.78
C GLN A 137 0.14 2.66 4.62
N ILE A 138 -0.50 1.86 5.46
CA ILE A 138 -1.68 2.24 6.25
C ILE A 138 -1.25 2.26 7.71
N VAL A 139 -1.49 3.39 8.38
CA VAL A 139 -1.32 3.53 9.82
C VAL A 139 -2.69 3.50 10.47
N ALA A 140 -2.84 2.67 11.48
CA ALA A 140 -4.07 2.53 12.24
C ALA A 140 -3.80 2.40 13.75
N VAL A 141 -4.77 2.78 14.56
CA VAL A 141 -4.77 2.61 16.02
C VAL A 141 -6.10 2.02 16.45
N LYS A 142 -6.22 1.52 17.69
CA LYS A 142 -7.53 1.07 18.18
C LYS A 142 -8.53 2.21 18.24
N ASN A 143 -9.76 1.97 17.79
CA ASN A 143 -10.86 2.90 17.87
C ASN A 143 -11.63 2.72 19.19
N ILE A 144 -10.96 3.04 20.29
CA ILE A 144 -11.51 2.96 21.65
C ILE A 144 -11.69 4.36 22.24
N ASN A 145 -12.52 4.48 23.28
CA ASN A 145 -12.81 5.76 23.92
C ASN A 145 -11.57 6.39 24.58
N SER A 146 -10.63 5.57 25.06
CA SER A 146 -9.40 6.01 25.70
C SER A 146 -8.33 6.50 24.72
N THR A 147 -8.54 6.40 23.41
CA THR A 147 -7.57 6.89 22.42
C THR A 147 -7.46 8.41 22.46
N HIS A 148 -6.29 8.92 22.86
CA HIS A 148 -5.97 10.36 22.94
C HIS A 148 -5.70 10.98 21.57
N ARG A 149 -6.75 11.25 20.80
CA ARG A 149 -6.67 11.72 19.40
C ARG A 149 -5.88 13.00 19.19
N ILE A 150 -5.82 13.88 20.19
CA ILE A 150 -5.07 15.13 20.13
C ILE A 150 -3.56 14.90 19.94
N GLU A 151 -3.02 13.80 20.47
CA GLU A 151 -1.60 13.45 20.38
C GLU A 151 -1.19 13.06 18.96
N GLY A 152 -2.16 12.68 18.12
CA GLY A 152 -1.94 12.34 16.71
C GLY A 152 -1.93 13.54 15.76
N VAL A 153 -2.25 14.76 16.21
CA VAL A 153 -2.26 15.97 15.35
C VAL A 153 -0.87 16.29 14.77
N PRO A 154 0.23 16.27 15.55
CA PRO A 154 1.57 16.56 15.02
C PRO A 154 2.04 15.58 13.93
N SER A 155 1.50 14.37 13.88
CA SER A 155 1.85 13.35 12.88
C SER A 155 0.99 13.39 11.60
N GLN A 156 0.12 14.40 11.44
CA GLN A 156 -0.71 14.56 10.23
C GLN A 156 0.06 15.25 9.09
N PHE A 157 1.01 14.53 8.50
CA PHE A 157 1.92 15.07 7.48
C PHE A 157 1.22 15.59 6.21
N GLY A 158 0.06 15.05 5.83
CA GLY A 158 -0.67 15.49 4.63
C GLY A 158 -1.08 16.97 4.70
N LEU A 159 -1.56 17.43 5.86
CA LEU A 159 -1.94 18.82 6.10
C LEU A 159 -0.72 19.75 6.12
N ALA A 160 0.33 19.36 6.85
CA ALA A 160 1.57 20.13 6.92
C ALA A 160 2.24 20.26 5.54
N GLY A 161 2.37 19.14 4.82
CA GLY A 161 2.96 19.10 3.49
C GLY A 161 2.15 19.87 2.44
N ALA A 162 0.81 19.75 2.45
CA ALA A 162 -0.04 20.54 1.55
C ALA A 162 0.06 22.04 1.83
N ARG A 163 0.12 22.45 3.10
CA ARG A 163 0.32 23.84 3.51
C ARG A 163 1.69 24.35 3.05
N GLU A 164 2.76 23.61 3.29
CA GLU A 164 4.11 23.98 2.86
C GLU A 164 4.23 24.08 1.33
N ALA A 165 3.65 23.13 0.59
CA ALA A 165 3.61 23.18 -0.86
C ALA A 165 2.83 24.40 -1.37
N SER A 166 1.69 24.70 -0.73
CA SER A 166 0.91 25.92 -1.02
C SER A 166 1.73 27.18 -0.75
N MET A 167 2.39 27.28 0.41
CA MET A 167 3.27 28.41 0.76
C MET A 167 4.40 28.59 -0.26
N LYS A 168 5.05 27.51 -0.71
CA LYS A 168 6.10 27.57 -1.74
C LYS A 168 5.57 28.06 -3.08
N ASN A 169 4.36 27.67 -3.46
CA ASN A 169 3.76 28.03 -4.75
C ASN A 169 3.21 29.47 -4.80
N VAL A 170 2.88 30.06 -3.64
CA VAL A 170 2.34 31.45 -3.54
C VAL A 170 3.46 32.52 -3.56
N GLY A 171 4.73 32.13 -3.39
CA GLY A 171 5.86 33.07 -3.43
C GLY A 171 5.76 34.15 -2.33
N ASN A 172 5.72 35.43 -2.70
CA ASN A 172 5.56 36.58 -1.77
C ASN A 172 4.08 36.90 -1.42
N GLY A 173 3.11 36.13 -1.93
CA GLY A 173 1.71 36.29 -1.54
C GLY A 173 1.42 35.72 -0.15
N SER A 174 0.35 36.18 0.50
CA SER A 174 -0.09 35.62 1.79
C SER A 174 -1.07 34.46 1.56
N VAL A 175 -0.86 33.37 2.30
CA VAL A 175 -1.86 32.30 2.40
C VAL A 175 -2.92 32.74 3.40
N PRO A 176 -4.23 32.52 3.16
CA PRO A 176 -5.27 32.86 4.12
C PRO A 176 -4.98 32.19 5.47
N SER A 177 -4.79 32.99 6.54
CA SER A 177 -4.68 32.43 7.88
C SER A 177 -6.09 32.19 8.43
N ALA A 178 -6.45 30.93 8.64
CA ALA A 178 -7.56 30.65 9.54
C ALA A 178 -7.10 31.03 10.95
N HIS A 179 -7.65 32.13 11.47
CA HIS A 179 -7.45 32.51 12.86
C HIS A 179 -8.17 31.46 13.70
N ILE A 180 -7.44 30.49 14.25
CA ILE A 180 -7.97 29.57 15.26
C ILE A 180 -7.74 30.29 16.59
N PRO A 181 -8.80 30.77 17.27
CA PRO A 181 -8.64 31.37 18.58
C PRO A 181 -8.03 30.31 19.49
N THR A 182 -6.93 30.64 20.15
CA THR A 182 -6.38 29.82 21.22
C THR A 182 -7.42 29.78 22.34
N ILE A 183 -7.97 28.61 22.60
CA ILE A 183 -8.85 28.38 23.75
C ILE A 183 -7.96 28.53 24.99
N GLY A 184 -8.23 29.58 25.78
CA GLY A 184 -7.59 29.82 27.08
C GLY A 184 -8.17 28.97 28.18
#